data_AF-A0A1N7K9I9-F1
#
_entry.id   AF-A0A1N7K9I9-F1
#
_cell.length_a   1.000
_cell.length_b   1.000
_cell.length_c   1.000
_cell.angle_alpha   90.00
_cell.angle_beta   90.00
_cell.angle_gamma   90.00
#
_symmetry.space_group_name_H-M   'P 1'
#
loop_
_entity.id
_entity.type
_entity.pdbx_description
1 polymer ?
#
loop_
_entity_poly.entity_id
_entity_poly.type
_entity_poly.pdbx_seq_one_letter_code
_entity_poly.pdbx_strand_id
1 'polypeptide(L)'
;MIRTVWHIFLSLMVFASALVILPARVNAAPTTETAESAEEVQANYAKAEKTIEALDAPLYSAFTERYLLDEVKVLRQMLADHRVEVTEKMTDRELGVADKALMYATDTVTYFFYLIAGASTLLVLVGWNSLREIKDRASALANDEISRITSSYEERLEKLERELHSKSRHIAATQEEIELTNEVHSLWLKASQESSAQNKIAIYDQILALRPDDVEAITYKADAALLLGQNQWANALANRALTIDPENSHAKYQRACAHAESGYIEEALRDLSEAIETSEALREQAAHDPSFEKLRDMEEFIAMTQVSS
;
A
#
# COMPACT_ATOMS: atom_id res chain seq x y z
N MET A 1 22.68 -19.47 5.81
CA MET A 1 23.32 -18.96 7.05
C MET A 1 23.51 -20.03 8.13
N ILE A 2 22.57 -20.97 8.32
CA ILE A 2 22.68 -22.02 9.36
C ILE A 2 23.76 -23.09 9.02
N ARG A 3 23.97 -23.39 7.74
CA ARG A 3 24.92 -24.42 7.28
C ARG A 3 26.39 -24.01 7.45
N THR A 4 26.70 -22.72 7.38
CA THR A 4 28.06 -22.19 7.56
C THR A 4 28.45 -22.08 9.04
N VAL A 5 27.50 -21.84 9.93
CA VAL A 5 27.74 -21.79 11.38
C VAL A 5 28.04 -23.19 11.96
N TRP A 6 27.43 -24.25 11.42
CA TRP A 6 27.70 -25.63 11.84
C TRP A 6 29.12 -26.10 11.45
N HIS A 7 29.63 -25.71 10.28
CA HIS A 7 30.99 -26.07 9.85
C HIS A 7 32.09 -25.36 10.67
N ILE A 8 31.83 -24.15 11.15
CA ILE A 8 32.77 -23.41 12.03
C ILE A 8 32.81 -24.05 13.43
N PHE A 9 31.67 -24.51 13.95
CA PHE A 9 31.60 -25.21 15.25
C PHE A 9 32.27 -26.60 15.21
N LEU A 10 32.15 -27.33 14.10
CA LEU A 10 32.80 -28.64 13.93
C LEU A 10 34.32 -28.53 13.77
N SER A 11 34.82 -27.46 13.13
CA SER A 11 36.25 -27.19 12.98
C SER A 11 36.93 -26.82 14.30
N LEU A 12 36.20 -26.19 15.23
CA LEU A 12 36.76 -25.77 16.52
C LEU A 12 36.92 -26.94 17.50
N MET A 13 36.13 -28.00 17.34
CA MET A 13 36.17 -29.20 18.19
C MET A 13 37.28 -30.19 17.80
N VAL A 14 37.74 -30.17 16.54
CA VAL A 14 38.85 -31.01 16.05
C VAL A 14 40.23 -30.47 16.48
N PHE A 15 40.33 -29.18 16.83
CA PHE A 15 41.60 -28.58 17.27
C PHE A 15 41.92 -28.84 18.75
N ALA A 16 40.90 -29.13 19.57
CA ALA A 16 41.07 -29.40 21.00
C ALA A 16 41.49 -30.85 21.34
N SER A 17 41.42 -31.78 20.37
CA SER A 17 41.81 -33.19 20.57
C SER A 17 43.27 -33.51 20.22
N ALA A 18 44.03 -32.54 19.68
CA ALA A 18 45.42 -32.75 19.26
C ALA A 18 46.47 -32.50 20.37
N LEU A 19 46.05 -32.11 21.59
CA LEU A 19 46.95 -31.75 22.70
C LEU A 19 47.11 -32.86 23.77
N VAL A 20 46.92 -34.14 23.42
CA VAL A 20 47.02 -35.27 24.38
C VAL A 20 47.99 -36.37 23.93
N ILE A 21 48.74 -36.21 22.84
CA ILE A 21 49.71 -37.23 22.41
C ILE A 21 51.12 -36.65 22.38
N LEU A 22 51.79 -36.66 23.54
CA LEU A 22 53.25 -36.57 23.63
C LEU A 22 53.77 -37.91 24.17
N PRO A 23 54.61 -38.66 23.43
CA PRO A 23 55.25 -39.84 23.98
C PRO A 23 56.41 -39.41 24.89
N ALA A 24 56.30 -39.74 26.18
CA ALA A 24 57.40 -39.70 27.13
C ALA A 24 58.47 -40.71 26.70
N ARG A 25 59.63 -40.26 26.22
CA ARG A 25 60.88 -41.04 26.20
C ARG A 25 62.11 -40.13 26.24
N VAL A 26 62.75 -40.06 27.40
CA VAL A 26 64.22 -40.10 27.52
C VAL A 26 64.54 -40.90 28.78
N ASN A 27 64.70 -42.21 28.61
CA ASN A 27 65.39 -43.07 29.57
C ASN A 27 66.88 -42.98 29.19
N ALA A 28 67.66 -42.20 29.95
CA ALA A 28 69.11 -42.27 29.88
C ALA A 28 69.58 -43.18 31.01
N ALA A 29 69.97 -44.41 30.65
CA ALA A 29 70.68 -45.31 31.55
C ALA A 29 72.10 -44.76 31.78
N PRO A 30 72.60 -44.62 33.03
CA PRO A 30 74.01 -44.42 33.25
C PRO A 30 74.72 -45.76 33.05
N THR A 31 75.61 -45.75 32.08
CA THR A 31 76.58 -46.80 31.74
C THR A 31 77.45 -47.14 32.95
N THR A 32 77.60 -48.45 33.16
CA THR A 32 78.57 -49.08 34.04
C THR A 32 79.99 -48.76 33.58
N GLU A 33 80.70 -47.91 34.30
CA GLU A 33 82.16 -47.84 34.29
C GLU A 33 82.66 -48.17 35.71
N THR A 34 83.25 -49.36 35.82
CA THR A 34 84.17 -49.84 36.87
C THR A 34 83.99 -49.25 38.27
N ALA A 35 82.98 -49.74 38.99
CA ALA A 35 83.04 -49.76 40.45
C ALA A 35 84.06 -50.83 40.84
N GLU A 36 85.27 -50.42 41.24
CA GLU A 36 86.16 -51.32 41.98
C GLU A 36 85.41 -51.87 43.20
N SER A 37 85.56 -53.17 43.43
CA SER A 37 84.78 -53.90 44.42
C SER A 37 84.93 -53.28 45.81
N ALA A 38 83.82 -53.09 46.54
CA ALA A 38 83.85 -52.50 47.88
C ALA A 38 84.80 -53.27 48.83
N GLU A 39 85.05 -54.55 48.59
CA GLU A 39 86.02 -55.37 49.32
C GLU A 39 87.49 -55.02 49.01
N GLU A 40 87.86 -54.65 47.77
CA GLU A 40 89.20 -54.14 47.43
C GLU A 40 89.45 -52.74 48.00
N VAL A 41 88.41 -51.90 48.00
CA VAL A 41 88.46 -50.56 48.59
C VAL A 41 88.64 -50.68 50.11
N GLN A 42 87.86 -51.54 50.79
CA GLN A 42 87.98 -51.76 52.23
C GLN A 42 89.33 -52.38 52.62
N ALA A 43 89.86 -53.31 51.81
CA ALA A 43 91.17 -53.92 52.04
C ALA A 43 92.32 -52.92 51.85
N ASN A 44 92.22 -52.01 50.87
CA ASN A 44 93.17 -50.93 50.66
C ASN A 44 93.08 -49.86 51.76
N TYR A 45 91.88 -49.53 52.25
CA TYR A 45 91.71 -48.64 53.40
C TYR A 45 92.29 -49.25 54.68
N ALA A 46 92.03 -50.54 54.97
CA ALA A 46 92.61 -51.21 56.15
C ALA A 46 94.15 -51.35 56.05
N LYS A 47 94.69 -51.48 54.84
CA LYS A 47 96.14 -51.49 54.58
C LYS A 47 96.74 -50.09 54.74
N ALA A 48 96.06 -49.06 54.27
CA ALA A 48 96.44 -47.66 54.43
C ALA A 48 96.40 -47.23 55.90
N GLU A 49 95.36 -47.61 56.65
CA GLU A 49 95.17 -47.29 58.07
C GLU A 49 96.25 -47.94 58.94
N LYS A 50 96.62 -49.21 58.68
CA LYS A 50 97.78 -49.86 59.33
C LYS A 50 99.12 -49.19 59.03
N THR A 51 99.31 -48.65 57.82
CA THR A 51 100.50 -47.84 57.53
C THR A 51 100.46 -46.48 58.20
N ILE A 52 99.28 -45.86 58.37
CA ILE A 52 99.10 -44.55 59.01
C ILE A 52 99.37 -44.61 60.52
N GLU A 53 98.88 -45.64 61.22
CA GLU A 53 99.12 -45.81 62.67
C GLU A 53 100.57 -46.19 63.03
N ALA A 54 101.36 -46.71 62.07
CA ALA A 54 102.76 -47.11 62.28
C ALA A 54 103.79 -46.02 61.92
N LEU A 55 103.36 -44.78 61.67
CA LEU A 55 104.22 -43.66 61.25
C LEU A 55 104.55 -42.72 62.42
N ASP A 56 105.81 -42.70 62.84
CA ASP A 56 106.35 -41.81 63.90
C ASP A 56 106.72 -40.39 63.42
N ALA A 57 106.49 -40.05 62.14
CA ALA A 57 106.69 -38.70 61.60
C ALA A 57 105.80 -38.45 60.37
N PRO A 58 105.33 -37.20 60.13
CA PRO A 58 104.46 -36.89 59.00
C PRO A 58 105.15 -37.19 57.67
N LEU A 59 104.46 -37.90 56.77
CA LEU A 59 104.95 -38.30 55.45
C LEU A 59 105.26 -37.14 54.49
N TYR A 60 105.04 -35.89 54.89
CA TYR A 60 105.20 -34.72 54.04
C TYR A 60 105.99 -33.60 54.73
N SER A 61 106.77 -32.87 53.94
CA SER A 61 107.56 -31.71 54.39
C SER A 61 106.71 -30.42 54.40
N ALA A 62 107.07 -29.43 55.23
CA ALA A 62 106.36 -28.14 55.28
C ALA A 62 106.32 -27.38 53.93
N PHE A 63 107.29 -27.62 53.04
CA PHE A 63 107.32 -27.03 51.70
C PHE A 63 106.26 -27.63 50.77
N THR A 64 106.11 -28.96 50.79
CA THR A 64 105.11 -29.67 49.98
C THR A 64 103.68 -29.32 50.36
N GLU A 65 103.41 -29.07 51.65
CA GLU A 65 102.10 -28.61 52.12
C GLU A 65 101.72 -27.25 51.53
N ARG A 66 102.64 -26.27 51.57
CA ARG A 66 102.39 -24.93 51.00
C ARG A 66 102.16 -24.96 49.50
N TYR A 67 102.94 -25.74 48.76
CA TYR A 67 102.77 -25.90 47.32
C TYR A 67 101.38 -26.47 46.99
N LEU A 68 100.96 -27.52 47.70
CA LEU A 68 99.62 -28.09 47.52
C LEU A 68 98.52 -27.08 47.87
N LEU A 69 98.69 -26.28 48.93
CA LEU A 69 97.74 -25.24 49.29
C LEU A 69 97.65 -24.12 48.24
N ASP A 70 98.78 -23.69 47.68
CA ASP A 70 98.82 -22.68 46.61
C ASP A 70 98.16 -23.22 45.33
N GLU A 71 98.43 -24.47 44.94
CA GLU A 71 97.79 -25.11 43.79
C GLU A 71 96.28 -25.28 43.99
N VAL A 72 95.84 -25.70 45.18
CA VAL A 72 94.42 -25.80 45.53
C VAL A 72 93.75 -24.41 45.51
N LYS A 73 94.44 -23.37 45.95
CA LYS A 73 93.93 -21.99 45.88
C LYS A 73 93.78 -21.53 44.43
N VAL A 74 94.76 -21.79 43.57
CA VAL A 74 94.70 -21.49 42.13
C VAL A 74 93.57 -22.26 41.46
N LEU A 75 93.42 -23.55 41.76
CA LEU A 75 92.32 -24.37 41.24
C LEU A 75 90.95 -23.86 41.70
N ARG A 76 90.80 -23.44 42.95
CA ARG A 76 89.55 -22.82 43.43
C ARG A 76 89.25 -21.53 42.71
N GLN A 77 90.25 -20.70 42.44
CA GLN A 77 90.09 -19.45 41.71
C GLN A 77 89.70 -19.72 40.25
N MET A 78 90.40 -20.65 39.57
CA MET A 78 90.07 -21.09 38.22
C MET A 78 88.65 -21.68 38.12
N LEU A 79 88.24 -22.49 39.10
CA LEU A 79 86.87 -23.01 39.18
C LEU A 79 85.83 -21.90 39.40
N ALA A 80 86.15 -20.89 40.21
CA ALA A 80 85.28 -19.74 40.42
C ALA A 80 85.11 -18.93 39.11
N ASP A 81 86.23 -18.62 38.44
CA ASP A 81 86.22 -17.86 37.19
C ASP A 81 85.47 -18.63 36.09
N HIS A 82 85.67 -19.94 35.98
CA HIS A 82 84.97 -20.75 34.99
C HIS A 82 83.48 -20.88 35.29
N ARG A 83 83.08 -20.95 36.57
CA ARG A 83 81.66 -20.89 36.96
C ARG A 83 81.03 -19.56 36.55
N VAL A 84 81.74 -18.45 36.71
CA VAL A 84 81.25 -17.13 36.27
C VAL A 84 81.04 -17.13 34.76
N GLU A 85 82.04 -17.55 33.98
CA GLU A 85 81.96 -17.58 32.51
C GLU A 85 80.83 -18.49 31.99
N VAL A 86 80.68 -19.68 32.58
CA VAL A 86 79.60 -20.62 32.20
C VAL A 86 78.24 -20.03 32.57
N THR A 87 78.13 -19.42 33.75
CA THR A 87 76.88 -18.77 34.18
C THR A 87 76.53 -17.63 33.22
N GLU A 88 77.49 -16.78 32.88
CA GLU A 88 77.31 -15.68 31.92
C GLU A 88 76.83 -16.18 30.55
N LYS A 89 77.52 -17.17 29.97
CA LYS A 89 77.13 -17.76 28.68
C LYS A 89 75.77 -18.44 28.71
N MET A 90 75.43 -19.09 29.83
CA MET A 90 74.13 -19.73 30.01
C MET A 90 73.02 -18.69 30.12
N THR A 91 73.22 -17.64 30.93
CA THR A 91 72.26 -16.54 31.07
C THR A 91 72.06 -15.80 29.76
N ASP A 92 73.13 -15.55 29.00
CA ASP A 92 73.03 -14.90 27.69
C ASP A 92 72.24 -15.75 26.69
N ARG A 93 72.46 -17.06 26.69
CA ARG A 93 71.70 -17.98 25.85
C ARG A 93 70.23 -18.03 26.26
N GLU A 94 69.92 -18.09 27.54
CA GLU A 94 68.54 -18.08 28.04
C GLU A 94 67.83 -16.77 27.71
N LEU A 95 68.49 -15.63 27.90
CA LEU A 95 67.98 -14.31 27.49
C LEU A 95 67.75 -14.26 25.99
N GLY A 96 68.67 -14.77 25.16
CA GLY A 96 68.51 -14.80 23.71
C GLY A 96 67.36 -15.70 23.23
N VAL A 97 67.08 -16.80 23.95
CA VAL A 97 65.91 -17.65 23.66
C VAL A 97 64.62 -16.95 24.11
N ALA A 98 64.62 -16.34 25.30
CA ALA A 98 63.47 -15.57 25.80
C ALA A 98 63.13 -14.39 24.89
N ASP A 99 64.13 -13.64 24.42
CA ASP A 99 63.95 -12.50 23.54
C ASP A 99 63.37 -12.92 22.17
N LYS A 100 63.87 -14.01 21.58
CA LYS A 100 63.27 -14.58 20.35
C LYS A 100 61.83 -15.04 20.55
N ALA A 101 61.54 -15.72 21.67
CA ALA A 101 60.19 -16.18 21.97
C ALA A 101 59.23 -15.00 22.18
N LEU A 102 59.67 -13.95 22.86
CA LEU A 102 58.92 -12.71 23.04
C LEU A 102 58.69 -12.01 21.70
N MET A 103 59.72 -11.91 20.85
CA MET A 103 59.59 -11.30 19.51
C MET A 103 58.57 -12.05 18.64
N TYR A 104 58.61 -13.40 18.63
CA TYR A 104 57.58 -14.19 17.92
C TYR A 104 56.18 -13.99 18.50
N ALA A 105 56.04 -13.91 19.83
CA ALA A 105 54.76 -13.65 20.47
C ALA A 105 54.22 -12.24 20.11
N THR A 106 55.07 -11.22 20.13
CA THR A 106 54.69 -9.86 19.76
C THR A 106 54.34 -9.75 18.29
N ASP A 107 55.14 -10.32 17.39
CA ASP A 107 54.88 -10.28 15.94
C ASP A 107 53.58 -10.98 15.58
N THR A 108 53.33 -12.18 16.12
CA THR A 108 52.08 -12.92 15.86
C THR A 108 50.87 -12.12 16.33
N VAL A 109 50.91 -11.53 17.53
CA VAL A 109 49.85 -10.66 18.04
C VAL A 109 49.64 -9.45 17.12
N THR A 110 50.70 -8.78 16.68
CA THR A 110 50.62 -7.65 15.74
C THR A 110 49.99 -8.05 14.40
N TYR A 111 50.38 -9.20 13.83
CA TYR A 111 49.80 -9.69 12.59
C TYR A 111 48.31 -10.05 12.74
N PHE A 112 47.88 -10.61 13.87
CA PHE A 112 46.45 -10.81 14.15
C PHE A 112 45.69 -9.49 14.19
N PHE A 113 46.25 -8.45 14.81
CA PHE A 113 45.65 -7.11 14.79
C PHE A 113 45.52 -6.56 13.36
N TYR A 114 46.52 -6.74 12.50
CA TYR A 114 46.43 -6.31 11.09
C TYR A 114 45.39 -7.11 10.30
N LEU A 115 45.27 -8.42 10.53
CA LEU A 115 44.23 -9.23 9.88
C LEU A 115 42.82 -8.80 10.31
N ILE A 116 42.61 -8.56 11.61
CA ILE A 116 41.34 -8.08 12.13
C ILE A 116 41.03 -6.68 11.58
N ALA A 117 42.01 -5.78 11.52
CA ALA A 117 41.84 -4.45 10.97
C ALA A 117 41.47 -4.50 9.47
N GLY A 118 42.19 -5.31 8.68
CA GLY A 118 41.89 -5.53 7.26
C GLY A 118 40.48 -6.08 7.04
N ALA A 119 40.09 -7.12 7.79
CA ALA A 119 38.75 -7.70 7.72
C ALA A 119 37.66 -6.71 8.16
N SER A 120 37.90 -5.92 9.21
CA SER A 120 36.97 -4.90 9.70
C SER A 120 36.76 -3.80 8.65
N THR A 121 37.84 -3.34 8.03
CA THR A 121 37.78 -2.30 6.98
C THR A 121 37.00 -2.81 5.76
N LEU A 122 37.23 -4.05 5.36
CA LEU A 122 36.49 -4.69 4.27
C LEU A 122 35.00 -4.82 4.59
N LEU A 123 34.65 -5.25 5.81
CA LEU A 123 33.27 -5.40 6.26
C LEU A 123 32.54 -4.06 6.26
N VAL A 124 33.19 -2.98 6.72
CA VAL A 124 32.62 -1.62 6.70
C VAL A 124 32.36 -1.15 5.27
N LEU A 125 33.30 -1.36 4.34
CA LEU A 125 33.12 -0.97 2.94
C LEU A 125 31.94 -1.70 2.28
N VAL A 126 31.87 -3.02 2.45
CA VAL A 126 30.77 -3.84 1.91
C VAL A 126 29.45 -3.51 2.59
N GLY A 127 29.45 -3.34 3.90
CA GLY A 127 28.28 -3.01 4.70
C GLY A 127 27.69 -1.64 4.34
N TRP A 128 28.55 -0.63 4.16
CA TRP A 128 28.13 0.71 3.75
C TRP A 128 27.48 0.70 2.36
N ASN A 129 28.09 0.01 1.39
CA ASN A 129 27.55 -0.05 0.04
C ASN A 129 26.19 -0.77 0.00
N SER A 130 26.06 -1.87 0.75
CA SER A 130 24.81 -2.61 0.90
C SER A 130 23.70 -1.78 1.55
N LEU A 131 24.01 -1.08 2.65
CA LEU A 131 23.04 -0.20 3.33
C LEU A 131 22.55 0.93 2.42
N ARG A 132 23.46 1.54 1.65
CA ARG A 132 23.12 2.57 0.67
C ARG A 132 22.21 2.02 -0.42
N GLU A 133 22.54 0.85 -0.97
CA GLU A 133 21.74 0.21 -2.01
C GLU A 133 20.34 -0.18 -1.51
N ILE A 134 20.22 -0.69 -0.28
CA ILE A 134 18.93 -1.00 0.34
C ILE A 134 18.10 0.28 0.49
N LYS A 135 18.69 1.38 0.96
CA LYS A 135 18.01 2.67 1.08
C LYS A 135 17.53 3.18 -0.28
N ASP A 136 18.40 3.16 -1.29
CA ASP A 136 18.07 3.66 -2.63
C ASP A 136 16.96 2.82 -3.27
N ARG A 137 17.01 1.48 -3.14
CA ARG A 137 15.94 0.58 -3.59
C ARG A 137 14.62 0.79 -2.84
N ALA A 138 14.67 0.96 -1.52
CA ALA A 138 13.49 1.21 -0.70
C ALA A 138 12.83 2.55 -1.06
N SER A 139 13.62 3.61 -1.26
CA SER A 139 13.11 4.90 -1.72
C SER A 139 12.56 4.83 -3.15
N ALA A 140 13.19 4.09 -4.05
CA ALA A 140 12.69 3.88 -5.40
C ALA A 140 11.33 3.17 -5.41
N LEU A 141 11.19 2.09 -4.64
CA LEU A 141 9.93 1.35 -4.52
C LEU A 141 8.82 2.18 -3.86
N ALA A 142 9.16 2.97 -2.83
CA ALA A 142 8.22 3.90 -2.22
C ALA A 142 7.74 4.96 -3.22
N ASN A 143 8.65 5.55 -4.02
CA ASN A 143 8.29 6.54 -5.03
C ASN A 143 7.41 5.96 -6.14
N ASP A 144 7.72 4.73 -6.59
CA ASP A 144 6.92 4.03 -7.61
C ASP A 144 5.50 3.76 -7.11
N GLU A 145 5.36 3.25 -5.88
CA GLU A 145 4.05 2.98 -5.29
C GLU A 145 3.27 4.29 -5.04
N ILE A 146 3.94 5.35 -4.58
CA ILE A 146 3.32 6.69 -4.45
C ILE A 146 2.82 7.18 -5.81
N SER A 147 3.66 7.11 -6.85
CA SER A 147 3.26 7.54 -8.20
C SER A 147 2.06 6.74 -8.71
N ARG A 148 2.07 5.42 -8.52
CA ARG A 148 0.97 4.54 -8.92
C ARG A 148 -0.33 4.88 -8.19
N ILE A 149 -0.24 5.12 -6.88
CA ILE A 149 -1.38 5.53 -6.06
C ILE A 149 -1.90 6.87 -6.54
N THR A 150 -1.03 7.87 -6.73
CA THR A 150 -1.40 9.20 -7.22
C THR A 150 -2.12 9.12 -8.57
N SER A 151 -1.57 8.39 -9.54
CA SER A 151 -2.23 8.22 -10.86
C SER A 151 -3.59 7.52 -10.75
N SER A 152 -3.71 6.50 -9.90
CA SER A 152 -5.00 5.82 -9.64
C SER A 152 -6.03 6.77 -9.02
N TYR A 153 -5.61 7.63 -8.09
CA TYR A 153 -6.50 8.63 -7.49
C TYR A 153 -6.87 9.74 -8.47
N GLU A 154 -5.93 10.19 -9.31
CA GLU A 154 -6.18 11.17 -10.37
C GLU A 154 -7.23 10.66 -11.36
N GLU A 155 -7.09 9.42 -11.85
CA GLU A 155 -8.06 8.80 -12.77
C GLU A 155 -9.44 8.65 -12.11
N ARG A 156 -9.49 8.20 -10.85
CA ARG A 156 -10.75 8.08 -10.10
C ARG A 156 -11.41 9.43 -9.87
N LEU A 157 -10.62 10.46 -9.57
CA LEU A 157 -11.11 11.81 -9.34
C LEU A 157 -11.66 12.39 -10.64
N GLU A 158 -10.95 12.23 -11.75
CA GLU A 158 -11.40 12.68 -13.08
C GLU A 158 -12.70 11.98 -13.49
N LYS A 159 -12.82 10.67 -13.24
CA LYS A 159 -14.07 9.94 -13.48
C LYS A 159 -15.22 10.47 -12.62
N LEU A 160 -14.97 10.71 -11.34
CA LEU A 160 -15.98 11.22 -10.41
C LEU A 160 -16.41 12.65 -10.79
N GLU A 161 -15.47 13.51 -11.18
CA GLU A 161 -15.73 14.84 -11.70
C GLU A 161 -16.59 14.80 -12.96
N ARG A 162 -16.27 13.94 -13.93
CA ARG A 162 -17.08 13.74 -15.14
C ARG A 162 -18.50 13.27 -14.82
N GLU A 163 -18.65 12.30 -13.93
CA GLU A 163 -19.97 11.81 -13.50
C GLU A 163 -20.78 12.90 -12.79
N LEU A 164 -20.13 13.69 -11.92
CA LEU A 164 -20.78 14.75 -11.16
C LEU A 164 -21.20 15.91 -12.06
N HIS A 165 -20.37 16.30 -13.02
CA HIS A 165 -20.74 17.29 -14.05
C HIS A 165 -21.89 16.80 -14.95
N SER A 166 -21.88 15.53 -15.35
CA SER A 166 -22.99 14.95 -16.11
C SER A 166 -24.30 15.00 -15.31
N LYS A 167 -24.27 14.49 -14.06
CA LYS A 167 -25.44 14.50 -13.17
C LYS A 167 -25.92 15.91 -12.86
N SER A 168 -25.01 16.86 -12.64
CA SER A 168 -25.37 18.26 -12.39
C SER A 168 -26.11 18.88 -13.58
N ARG A 169 -25.66 18.64 -14.81
CA ARG A 169 -26.37 19.11 -16.01
C ARG A 169 -27.75 18.47 -16.15
N HIS A 170 -27.86 17.17 -15.89
CA HIS A 170 -29.16 16.51 -15.91
C HIS A 170 -30.09 17.07 -14.84
N ILE A 171 -29.62 17.28 -13.61
CA ILE A 171 -30.41 17.87 -12.54
C ILE A 171 -30.87 19.28 -12.92
N ALA A 172 -29.99 20.10 -13.49
CA ALA A 172 -30.35 21.46 -13.93
C ALA A 172 -31.43 21.44 -15.02
N ALA A 173 -31.29 20.59 -16.05
CA ALA A 173 -32.28 20.47 -17.11
C ALA A 173 -33.62 19.92 -16.61
N THR A 174 -33.59 18.90 -15.74
CA THR A 174 -34.82 18.37 -15.11
C THR A 174 -35.47 19.41 -14.20
N GLN A 175 -34.70 20.23 -13.50
CA GLN A 175 -35.23 21.30 -12.68
C GLN A 175 -35.96 22.35 -13.54
N GLU A 176 -35.39 22.75 -14.68
CA GLU A 176 -36.04 23.67 -15.62
C GLU A 176 -37.37 23.10 -16.15
N GLU A 177 -37.41 21.81 -16.49
CA GLU A 177 -38.64 21.14 -16.95
C GLU A 177 -39.71 21.04 -15.84
N ILE A 178 -39.30 20.79 -14.60
CA ILE A 178 -40.18 20.78 -13.43
C ILE A 178 -40.73 22.18 -13.16
N GLU A 179 -39.89 23.20 -13.22
CA GLU A 179 -40.30 24.61 -13.05
C GLU A 179 -41.32 25.01 -14.11
N LEU A 180 -41.06 24.70 -15.39
CA LEU A 180 -41.98 24.94 -16.49
C LEU A 180 -43.32 24.21 -16.29
N THR A 181 -43.28 22.94 -15.88
CA THR A 181 -44.49 22.15 -15.64
C THR A 181 -45.29 22.69 -14.46
N ASN A 182 -44.62 23.10 -13.38
CA ASN A 182 -45.27 23.71 -12.22
C ASN A 182 -45.88 25.06 -12.56
N GLU A 183 -45.20 25.88 -13.38
CA GLU A 183 -45.72 27.16 -13.85
C GLU A 183 -46.98 26.94 -14.70
N VAL A 184 -46.93 26.06 -15.69
CA VAL A 184 -48.09 25.67 -16.52
C VAL A 184 -49.22 25.15 -15.64
N HIS A 185 -48.94 24.29 -14.66
CA HIS A 185 -49.94 23.78 -13.73
C HIS A 185 -50.57 24.90 -12.88
N SER A 186 -49.77 25.87 -12.40
CA SER A 186 -50.29 27.02 -11.66
C SER A 186 -51.20 27.90 -12.51
N LEU A 187 -50.89 28.06 -13.80
CA LEU A 187 -51.73 28.77 -14.76
C LEU A 187 -53.04 28.01 -15.01
N TRP A 188 -52.99 26.69 -15.14
CA TRP A 188 -54.20 25.85 -15.25
C TRP A 188 -55.13 26.00 -14.05
N LEU A 189 -54.58 25.96 -12.83
CA LEU A 189 -55.36 26.19 -11.60
C LEU A 189 -56.00 27.57 -11.59
N LYS A 190 -55.26 28.60 -12.04
CA LYS A 190 -55.77 29.96 -12.15
C LYS A 190 -56.89 30.06 -13.19
N ALA A 191 -56.74 29.44 -14.36
CA ALA A 191 -57.77 29.44 -15.41
C ALA A 191 -59.05 28.74 -14.96
N SER A 192 -58.93 27.65 -14.18
CA SER A 192 -60.07 26.90 -13.63
C SER A 192 -60.87 27.70 -12.59
N GLN A 193 -60.19 28.54 -11.79
CA GLN A 193 -60.84 29.38 -10.78
C GLN A 193 -61.42 30.69 -11.34
N GLU A 194 -60.97 31.12 -12.52
CA GLU A 194 -61.43 32.34 -13.14
C GLU A 194 -62.84 32.18 -13.73
N SER A 195 -63.71 33.17 -13.54
CA SER A 195 -65.09 33.12 -14.04
C SER A 195 -65.25 33.84 -15.39
N SER A 196 -64.45 34.86 -15.67
CA SER A 196 -64.51 35.61 -16.92
C SER A 196 -63.84 34.87 -18.07
N ALA A 197 -64.58 34.63 -19.15
CA ALA A 197 -64.05 33.99 -20.35
C ALA A 197 -62.90 34.78 -21.01
N GLN A 198 -62.93 36.13 -20.99
CA GLN A 198 -61.82 36.96 -21.47
C GLN A 198 -60.53 36.72 -20.66
N ASN A 199 -60.64 36.67 -19.33
CA ASN A 199 -59.48 36.42 -18.48
C ASN A 199 -58.95 34.98 -18.66
N LYS A 200 -59.84 33.99 -18.83
CA LYS A 200 -59.45 32.61 -19.17
C LYS A 200 -58.61 32.56 -20.45
N ILE A 201 -59.06 33.23 -21.51
CA ILE A 201 -58.32 33.32 -22.77
C ILE A 201 -56.91 33.87 -22.55
N ALA A 202 -56.77 34.95 -21.77
CA ALA A 202 -55.47 35.55 -21.49
C ALA A 202 -54.54 34.62 -20.68
N ILE A 203 -55.10 33.76 -19.82
CA ILE A 203 -54.33 32.74 -19.09
C ILE A 203 -53.95 31.58 -20.02
N TYR A 204 -54.85 31.12 -20.89
CA TYR A 204 -54.53 30.10 -21.89
C TYR A 204 -53.48 30.60 -22.89
N ASP A 205 -53.47 31.89 -23.24
CA ASP A 205 -52.40 32.49 -24.04
C ASP A 205 -51.03 32.41 -23.35
N GLN A 206 -50.98 32.56 -22.02
CA GLN A 206 -49.74 32.36 -21.25
C GLN A 206 -49.31 30.90 -21.27
N ILE A 207 -50.24 29.95 -21.11
CA ILE A 207 -49.95 28.51 -21.20
C ILE A 207 -49.41 28.16 -22.59
N LEU A 208 -50.05 28.67 -23.66
CA LEU A 208 -49.64 28.42 -25.04
C LEU A 208 -48.34 29.13 -25.42
N ALA A 209 -47.95 30.20 -24.73
CA ALA A 209 -46.63 30.79 -24.90
C ALA A 209 -45.51 29.88 -24.36
N LEU A 210 -45.80 29.13 -23.28
CA LEU A 210 -44.89 28.16 -22.67
C LEU A 210 -44.93 26.80 -23.39
N ARG A 211 -46.12 26.35 -23.82
CA ARG A 211 -46.36 25.09 -24.55
C ARG A 211 -47.27 25.34 -25.77
N PRO A 212 -46.69 25.71 -26.93
CA PRO A 212 -47.46 26.08 -28.13
C PRO A 212 -48.36 24.99 -28.69
N ASP A 213 -48.03 23.73 -28.41
CA ASP A 213 -48.69 22.54 -28.96
C ASP A 213 -49.55 21.81 -27.91
N ASP A 214 -49.84 22.46 -26.77
CA ASP A 214 -50.75 21.92 -25.76
C ASP A 214 -52.19 21.92 -26.29
N VAL A 215 -52.65 20.74 -26.73
CA VAL A 215 -53.97 20.55 -27.33
C VAL A 215 -55.08 20.91 -26.34
N GLU A 216 -54.93 20.55 -25.07
CA GLU A 216 -55.92 20.88 -24.04
C GLU A 216 -56.03 22.40 -23.90
N ALA A 217 -54.91 23.12 -23.77
CA ALA A 217 -54.96 24.57 -23.65
C ALA A 217 -55.63 25.24 -24.89
N ILE A 218 -55.43 24.69 -26.09
CA ILE A 218 -56.10 25.18 -27.31
C ILE A 218 -57.62 24.90 -27.27
N THR A 219 -58.05 23.70 -26.85
CA THR A 219 -59.48 23.34 -26.81
C THR A 219 -60.23 24.12 -25.73
N TYR A 220 -59.66 24.29 -24.54
CA TYR A 220 -60.27 25.11 -23.49
C TYR A 220 -60.25 26.61 -23.83
N LYS A 221 -59.30 27.07 -24.64
CA LYS A 221 -59.35 28.42 -25.23
C LYS A 221 -60.48 28.56 -26.25
N ALA A 222 -60.75 27.53 -27.05
CA ALA A 222 -61.88 27.49 -27.98
C ALA A 222 -63.23 27.55 -27.23
N ASP A 223 -63.35 26.80 -26.13
CA ASP A 223 -64.50 26.84 -25.22
C ASP A 223 -64.74 28.26 -24.67
N ALA A 224 -63.68 28.89 -24.15
CA ALA A 224 -63.77 30.28 -23.67
C ALA A 224 -64.13 31.27 -24.79
N ALA A 225 -63.70 31.04 -26.03
CA ALA A 225 -64.10 31.86 -27.18
C ALA A 225 -65.58 31.69 -27.55
N LEU A 226 -66.15 30.48 -27.40
CA LEU A 226 -67.58 30.24 -27.59
C LEU A 226 -68.43 30.94 -26.55
N LEU A 227 -67.99 30.97 -25.29
CA LEU A 227 -68.65 31.73 -24.23
C LEU A 227 -68.70 33.24 -24.52
N LEU A 228 -67.81 33.75 -25.39
CA LEU A 228 -67.80 35.13 -25.87
C LEU A 228 -68.59 35.34 -27.17
N GLY A 229 -69.22 34.31 -27.71
CA GLY A 229 -69.92 34.32 -28.99
C GLY A 229 -68.99 34.44 -30.21
N GLN A 230 -67.69 34.17 -30.05
CA GLN A 230 -66.70 34.28 -31.12
C GLN A 230 -66.57 32.95 -31.90
N ASN A 231 -67.67 32.49 -32.47
CA ASN A 231 -67.81 31.14 -33.04
C ASN A 231 -66.77 30.82 -34.14
N GLN A 232 -66.50 31.80 -35.01
CA GLN A 232 -65.50 31.64 -36.08
C GLN A 232 -64.09 31.44 -35.54
N TRP A 233 -63.75 32.13 -34.44
CA TRP A 233 -62.45 32.00 -33.81
C TRP A 233 -62.32 30.69 -33.04
N ALA A 234 -63.37 30.29 -32.33
CA ALA A 234 -63.43 28.97 -31.69
C ALA A 234 -63.26 27.83 -32.69
N ASN A 235 -63.91 27.91 -33.86
CA ASN A 235 -63.73 26.93 -34.94
C ASN A 235 -62.28 26.85 -35.43
N ALA A 236 -61.64 28.00 -35.65
CA ALA A 236 -60.24 28.05 -36.05
C ALA A 236 -59.30 27.43 -34.99
N LEU A 237 -59.56 27.66 -33.70
CA LEU A 237 -58.82 27.06 -32.60
C LEU A 237 -59.05 25.54 -32.53
N ALA A 238 -60.29 25.08 -32.66
CA ALA A 238 -60.63 23.67 -32.66
C ALA A 238 -59.98 22.92 -33.85
N ASN A 239 -59.97 23.52 -35.05
CA ASN A 239 -59.24 22.96 -36.20
C ASN A 239 -57.73 22.88 -35.96
N ARG A 240 -57.15 23.88 -35.29
CA ARG A 240 -55.74 23.84 -34.91
C ARG A 240 -55.46 22.69 -33.93
N ALA A 241 -56.31 22.52 -32.91
CA ALA A 241 -56.19 21.39 -31.98
C ALA A 241 -56.27 20.05 -32.71
N LEU A 242 -57.22 19.89 -33.64
CA LEU A 242 -57.39 18.67 -34.44
C LEU A 242 -56.28 18.45 -35.49
N THR A 243 -55.52 19.48 -35.84
CA THR A 243 -54.32 19.31 -36.69
C THR A 243 -53.18 18.67 -35.90
N ILE A 244 -53.11 18.94 -34.59
CA ILE A 244 -52.09 18.38 -33.69
C ILE A 244 -52.52 16.99 -33.21
N ASP A 245 -53.77 16.85 -32.76
CA ASP A 245 -54.37 15.60 -32.31
C ASP A 245 -55.75 15.39 -32.98
N PRO A 246 -55.80 14.65 -34.11
CA PRO A 246 -57.03 14.42 -34.86
C PRO A 246 -58.10 13.62 -34.11
N GLU A 247 -57.71 12.83 -33.11
CA GLU A 247 -58.60 11.96 -32.34
C GLU A 247 -59.13 12.64 -31.07
N ASN A 248 -58.77 13.90 -30.84
CA ASN A 248 -59.20 14.63 -29.65
C ASN A 248 -60.71 14.88 -29.65
N SER A 249 -61.44 14.12 -28.84
CA SER A 249 -62.91 14.19 -28.74
C SER A 249 -63.41 15.55 -28.22
N HIS A 250 -62.68 16.18 -27.29
CA HIS A 250 -63.00 17.53 -26.81
C HIS A 250 -62.83 18.58 -27.91
N ALA A 251 -61.79 18.48 -28.74
CA ALA A 251 -61.62 19.41 -29.86
C ALA A 251 -62.73 19.27 -30.91
N LYS A 252 -63.13 18.03 -31.25
CA LYS A 252 -64.29 17.76 -32.14
C LYS A 252 -65.58 18.32 -31.54
N TYR A 253 -65.80 18.13 -30.24
CA TYR A 253 -66.95 18.68 -29.52
C TYR A 253 -66.99 20.22 -29.59
N GLN A 254 -65.88 20.89 -29.30
CA GLN A 254 -65.80 22.35 -29.37
C GLN A 254 -66.02 22.87 -30.80
N ARG A 255 -65.56 22.13 -31.82
CA ARG A 255 -65.86 22.44 -33.23
C ARG A 255 -67.34 22.26 -33.56
N ALA A 256 -67.98 21.20 -33.05
CA ALA A 256 -69.40 20.97 -33.19
C ALA A 256 -70.24 22.11 -32.58
N CYS A 257 -69.90 22.56 -31.36
CA CYS A 257 -70.54 23.71 -30.73
C CYS A 257 -70.38 24.98 -31.58
N ALA A 258 -69.17 25.23 -32.11
CA ALA A 258 -68.92 26.38 -32.98
C ALA A 258 -69.74 26.32 -34.29
N HIS A 259 -69.91 25.14 -34.87
CA HIS A 259 -70.73 24.91 -36.07
C HIS A 259 -72.22 25.10 -35.78
N ALA A 260 -72.72 24.54 -34.68
CA ALA A 260 -74.12 24.68 -34.26
C ALA A 260 -74.51 26.14 -34.05
N GLU A 261 -73.67 26.92 -33.35
CA GLU A 261 -73.93 28.34 -33.13
C GLU A 261 -73.76 29.20 -34.38
N SER A 262 -72.96 28.73 -35.35
CA SER A 262 -72.80 29.37 -36.66
C SER A 262 -73.88 28.96 -37.68
N GLY A 263 -74.75 28.00 -37.35
CA GLY A 263 -75.82 27.51 -38.22
C GLY A 263 -75.42 26.41 -39.22
N TYR A 264 -74.21 25.85 -39.09
CA TYR A 264 -73.73 24.71 -39.90
C TYR A 264 -74.18 23.40 -39.25
N ILE A 265 -75.44 23.05 -39.46
CA ILE A 265 -76.12 21.98 -38.72
C ILE A 265 -75.56 20.59 -39.05
N GLU A 266 -75.37 20.28 -40.33
CA GLU A 266 -74.89 18.96 -40.77
C GLU A 266 -73.48 18.67 -40.24
N GLU A 267 -72.58 19.65 -40.32
CA GLU A 267 -71.22 19.55 -39.81
C GLU A 267 -71.19 19.45 -38.27
N ALA A 268 -72.07 20.19 -37.58
CA ALA A 268 -72.18 20.12 -36.13
C ALA A 268 -72.60 18.73 -35.66
N LEU A 269 -73.62 18.12 -36.29
CA LEU A 269 -74.11 16.79 -35.91
C LEU A 269 -73.05 15.71 -36.18
N ARG A 270 -72.31 15.81 -37.29
CA ARG A 270 -71.22 14.89 -37.62
C ARG A 270 -70.06 14.96 -36.61
N ASP A 271 -69.58 16.16 -36.29
CA ASP A 271 -68.49 16.32 -35.32
C ASP A 271 -68.93 15.89 -33.91
N LEU A 272 -70.19 16.16 -33.56
CA LEU A 272 -70.78 15.75 -32.30
C LEU A 272 -70.91 14.22 -32.21
N SER A 273 -71.33 13.53 -33.28
CA SER A 273 -71.42 12.07 -33.30
C SER A 273 -70.05 11.43 -33.09
N GLU A 274 -69.02 11.91 -33.80
CA GLU A 274 -67.64 11.41 -33.65
C GLU A 274 -67.09 11.68 -32.23
N ALA A 275 -67.41 12.82 -31.63
CA ALA A 275 -66.99 13.16 -30.27
C ALA A 275 -67.65 12.26 -29.20
N ILE A 276 -68.97 12.02 -29.33
CA ILE A 276 -69.76 11.21 -28.40
C ILE A 276 -69.42 9.73 -28.49
N GLU A 277 -69.11 9.21 -29.68
CA GLU A 277 -68.64 7.82 -29.85
C GLU A 277 -67.35 7.55 -29.07
N THR A 278 -66.50 8.57 -28.97
CA THR A 278 -65.20 8.46 -28.29
C THR A 278 -65.30 8.68 -26.78
N SER A 279 -66.20 9.57 -26.32
CA SER A 279 -66.37 9.89 -24.90
C SER A 279 -67.84 9.98 -24.51
N GLU A 280 -68.27 9.01 -23.69
CA GLU A 280 -69.66 8.98 -23.19
C GLU A 280 -70.00 10.17 -22.29
N ALA A 281 -69.02 10.75 -21.59
CA ALA A 281 -69.21 11.96 -20.77
C ALA A 281 -69.64 13.17 -21.63
N LEU A 282 -69.18 13.24 -22.88
CA LEU A 282 -69.59 14.31 -23.80
C LEU A 282 -71.05 14.17 -24.23
N ARG A 283 -71.63 12.97 -24.19
CA ARG A 283 -73.06 12.75 -24.49
C ARG A 283 -73.95 13.49 -23.50
N GLU A 284 -73.66 13.33 -22.21
CA GLU A 284 -74.41 13.99 -21.14
C GLU A 284 -74.23 15.50 -21.18
N GLN A 285 -73.00 15.96 -21.46
CA GLN A 285 -72.68 17.38 -21.61
C GLN A 285 -73.45 17.99 -22.81
N ALA A 286 -73.45 17.33 -23.97
CA ALA A 286 -74.14 17.77 -25.17
C ALA A 286 -75.64 18.01 -24.93
N ALA A 287 -76.29 17.12 -24.17
CA ALA A 287 -77.72 17.22 -23.88
C ALA A 287 -78.10 18.50 -23.09
N HIS A 288 -77.16 19.04 -22.30
CA HIS A 288 -77.38 20.21 -21.45
C HIS A 288 -76.72 21.49 -21.97
N ASP A 289 -75.82 21.39 -22.95
CA ASP A 289 -75.10 22.54 -23.53
C ASP A 289 -76.06 23.53 -24.22
N PRO A 290 -75.95 24.84 -23.95
CA PRO A 290 -76.70 25.88 -24.66
C PRO A 290 -76.41 25.93 -26.16
N SER A 291 -75.18 25.56 -26.57
CA SER A 291 -74.72 25.68 -27.96
C SER A 291 -75.58 24.87 -28.95
N PHE A 292 -76.23 23.82 -28.45
CA PHE A 292 -77.07 22.93 -29.24
C PHE A 292 -78.57 23.21 -29.08
N GLU A 293 -79.00 24.29 -28.43
CA GLU A 293 -80.42 24.60 -28.20
C GLU A 293 -81.24 24.56 -29.50
N LYS A 294 -80.69 25.10 -30.60
CA LYS A 294 -81.32 25.10 -31.94
C LYS A 294 -81.42 23.72 -32.58
N LEU A 295 -80.64 22.75 -32.11
CA LEU A 295 -80.57 21.38 -32.63
C LEU A 295 -81.37 20.38 -31.80
N ARG A 296 -81.82 20.76 -30.58
CA ARG A 296 -82.52 19.85 -29.65
C ARG A 296 -83.82 19.28 -30.19
N ASP A 297 -84.49 20.00 -31.08
CA ASP A 297 -85.75 19.55 -31.70
C ASP A 297 -85.54 18.57 -32.87
N MET A 298 -84.29 18.35 -33.29
CA MET A 298 -83.96 17.45 -34.39
C MET A 298 -83.90 15.99 -33.94
N GLU A 299 -84.53 15.11 -34.71
CA GLU A 299 -84.61 13.67 -34.43
C GLU A 299 -83.20 13.03 -34.34
N GLU A 300 -82.26 13.48 -35.19
CA GLU A 300 -80.86 13.03 -35.18
C GLU A 300 -80.13 13.38 -33.87
N PHE A 301 -80.33 14.60 -33.35
CA PHE A 301 -79.72 15.03 -32.09
C PHE A 301 -80.29 14.28 -30.87
N ILE A 302 -81.59 14.04 -30.87
CA ILE A 302 -82.27 13.28 -29.81
C ILE A 302 -81.76 11.83 -29.80
N ALA A 303 -81.60 11.21 -30.97
CA ALA A 303 -81.08 9.85 -31.08
C ALA A 303 -79.63 9.72 -30.57
N MET A 304 -78.79 10.75 -30.76
CA MET A 304 -77.40 10.76 -30.29
C MET A 304 -77.26 11.01 -28.78
N THR A 305 -78.16 11.79 -28.20
CA THR A 305 -78.10 12.20 -26.79
C THR A 305 -78.87 11.27 -25.84
N GLN A 306 -79.85 10.52 -26.33
CA GLN A 306 -80.56 9.52 -25.53
C GLN A 306 -79.77 8.20 -25.45
N VAL A 307 -79.46 7.77 -24.23
CA VAL A 307 -78.83 6.49 -23.95
C VAL A 307 -79.77 5.37 -24.40
N SER A 308 -79.33 4.49 -25.30
CA SER A 308 -79.97 3.18 -25.45
C SER A 308 -79.74 2.42 -24.14
N SER A 309 -80.77 2.35 -23.29
CA SER A 309 -80.83 1.53 -22.08
C SER A 309 -80.47 0.07 -22.34
#